data_AF-X1DZY6-F1
#
_entry.id   AF-X1DZY6-F1
#
_cell.length_a   1.000
_cell.length_b   1.000
_cell.length_c   1.000
_cell.angle_alpha   90.00
_cell.angle_beta   90.00
_cell.angle_gamma   90.00
#
_symmetry.space_group_name_H-M   'P 1'
#
loop_
_entity.id
_entity.type
_entity.pdbx_description
1 polymer ?
#
loop_
_entity_poly.entity_id
_entity_poly.type
_entity_poly.pdbx_seq_one_letter_code
_entity_poly.pdbx_strand_id
1 'polypeptide(L)'
;HFEDKIYLKIKAAGTPCGLCSSSGSFGHSLSMGSSDLVVVMAKSTISADGAATSIANNIRGPKDISKTISSYKNIKDIKGILIVKDDRLGVWGNIEFINN
;
A
#
# COMPACT_ATOMS: atom_id res chain seq x y z
N HIS A 1 -13.04 -0.37 13.88
CA HIS A 1 -12.39 0.94 13.94
C HIS A 1 -10.90 0.71 13.80
N PHE A 2 -10.26 1.30 12.79
CA PHE A 2 -8.80 1.38 12.79
C PHE A 2 -8.41 2.46 13.80
N GLU A 3 -7.46 2.16 14.68
CA GLU A 3 -6.83 3.18 15.52
C GLU A 3 -6.04 4.16 14.63
N ASP A 4 -5.59 5.29 15.18
CA ASP A 4 -4.83 6.33 14.45
C ASP A 4 -3.51 5.80 13.82
N LYS A 5 -3.13 4.56 14.10
CA LYS A 5 -1.88 3.94 13.66
C LYS A 5 -2.11 2.52 13.15
N ILE A 6 -1.36 2.18 12.09
CA ILE A 6 -1.26 0.81 11.56
C ILE A 6 0.21 0.39 11.68
N TYR A 7 0.45 -0.73 12.37
CA TYR A 7 1.80 -1.28 12.53
C TYR A 7 2.01 -2.46 11.59
N LEU A 8 3.09 -2.40 10.81
CA LEU A 8 3.50 -3.46 9.89
C LEU A 8 4.77 -4.14 10.41
N LYS A 9 4.73 -5.46 10.54
CA LYS A 9 5.89 -6.25 10.94
C LYS A 9 6.68 -6.72 9.73
N ILE A 10 7.96 -6.38 9.73
CA ILE A 10 8.92 -6.84 8.73
C ILE A 10 9.75 -7.98 9.33
N LYS A 11 9.63 -9.18 8.77
CA LYS A 11 10.45 -10.32 9.19
C LYS A 11 11.88 -10.13 8.69
N ALA A 12 12.88 -10.43 9.53
CA ALA A 12 14.30 -10.35 9.15
C ALA A 12 14.61 -11.16 7.87
N ALA A 13 14.01 -12.35 7.72
CA ALA A 13 14.16 -13.21 6.53
C ALA A 13 13.61 -12.59 5.23
N GLY A 14 12.79 -11.54 5.32
CA GLY A 14 12.28 -10.78 4.19
C GLY A 14 13.12 -9.55 3.81
N THR A 15 14.26 -9.33 4.50
CA THR A 15 15.16 -8.19 4.26
C THR A 15 16.39 -8.58 3.42
N PRO A 16 16.98 -7.65 2.65
CA PRO A 16 16.53 -6.27 2.44
C PRO A 16 15.21 -6.19 1.65
N CYS A 17 14.37 -5.21 2.00
CA CYS A 17 13.15 -4.90 1.27
C CYS A 17 12.95 -3.39 1.16
N GLY A 18 12.37 -2.93 0.06
CA GLY A 18 11.84 -1.58 -0.07
C GLY A 18 10.43 -1.50 0.49
N LEU A 19 10.15 -0.47 1.27
CA LEU A 19 8.82 -0.14 1.76
C LEU A 19 8.55 1.34 1.48
N CYS A 20 7.56 1.62 0.64
CA CYS A 20 7.19 2.98 0.28
C CYS A 20 5.69 3.17 0.42
N SER A 21 5.28 4.40 0.69
CA SER A 21 3.88 4.78 0.80
C SER A 21 3.56 5.94 -0.14
N SER A 22 2.32 5.97 -0.65
CA SER A 22 1.75 7.10 -1.37
C SER A 22 0.39 7.43 -0.77
N SER A 23 0.10 8.71 -0.54
CA SER A 23 -1.15 9.16 0.08
C SER A 23 -1.75 10.34 -0.69
N GLY A 24 -3.06 10.27 -0.90
CA GLY A 24 -3.86 11.32 -1.54
C GLY A 24 -4.58 12.23 -0.55
N SER A 25 -4.81 11.78 0.68
CA SER A 25 -5.68 12.46 1.65
C SER A 25 -5.15 12.33 3.07
N PHE A 26 -4.10 13.09 3.39
CA PHE A 26 -3.68 13.35 4.78
C PHE A 26 -3.41 14.85 4.95
N GLY A 27 -4.41 15.59 5.46
CA GLY A 27 -4.33 17.02 5.80
C GLY A 27 -4.94 17.99 4.76
N HIS A 28 -5.11 19.26 5.16
CA HIS A 28 -5.67 20.39 4.38
C HIS A 28 -4.94 20.71 3.05
N SER A 29 -4.06 19.85 2.58
CA SER A 29 -3.20 20.08 1.43
C SER A 29 -3.43 19.00 0.39
N LEU A 30 -3.94 19.48 -0.74
CA LEU A 30 -4.21 18.78 -1.99
C LEU A 30 -3.05 17.84 -2.38
N SER A 31 -3.34 16.55 -2.55
CA SER A 31 -2.51 15.58 -3.26
C SER A 31 -3.37 14.94 -4.36
N MET A 32 -2.82 14.78 -5.57
CA MET A 32 -3.54 14.31 -6.76
C MET A 32 -3.89 12.81 -6.78
N GLY A 33 -3.77 12.11 -5.64
CA GLY A 33 -4.21 10.72 -5.49
C GLY A 33 -5.59 10.64 -4.84
N SER A 34 -6.45 9.75 -5.32
CA SER A 34 -7.77 9.51 -4.71
C SER A 34 -7.79 8.39 -3.67
N SER A 35 -6.67 7.65 -3.47
CA SER A 35 -6.49 6.74 -2.33
C SER A 35 -6.03 7.47 -1.09
N ASP A 36 -6.53 7.08 0.08
CA ASP A 36 -6.17 7.71 1.34
C ASP A 36 -4.73 7.33 1.72
N LEU A 37 -4.38 6.04 1.58
CA LEU A 37 -3.03 5.52 1.76
C LEU A 37 -2.81 4.25 0.92
N VAL A 38 -1.66 4.16 0.27
CA VAL A 38 -1.14 2.94 -0.35
C VAL A 38 0.24 2.69 0.22
N VAL A 39 0.53 1.45 0.64
CA VAL A 39 1.86 1.01 1.06
C VAL A 39 2.25 -0.21 0.22
N VAL A 40 3.46 -0.20 -0.32
CA VAL A 40 3.99 -1.31 -1.12
C VAL A 40 5.30 -1.79 -0.52
N MET A 41 5.39 -3.11 -0.34
CA MET A 41 6.63 -3.81 -0.05
C MET A 41 7.16 -4.44 -1.34
N ALA A 42 8.43 -4.22 -1.67
CA ALA A 42 9.10 -4.81 -2.84
C ALA A 42 10.55 -5.21 -2.51
N LYS A 43 11.27 -5.84 -3.45
CA LYS A 43 12.69 -6.17 -3.26
C LYS A 43 13.60 -4.93 -3.24
N SER A 44 13.17 -3.82 -3.84
CA SER A 44 13.91 -2.56 -3.86
C SER A 44 12.99 -1.38 -3.55
N THR A 45 13.56 -0.31 -3.01
CA THR A 45 12.84 0.94 -2.73
C THR A 45 12.34 1.60 -4.01
N ILE A 46 13.10 1.51 -5.11
CA ILE A 46 12.70 2.07 -6.42
C ILE A 46 11.42 1.40 -6.93
N SER A 47 11.36 0.06 -6.86
CA SER A 47 10.16 -0.69 -7.25
C SER A 47 8.98 -0.40 -6.33
N ALA A 48 9.23 -0.28 -5.02
CA ALA A 48 8.19 0.02 -4.04
C ALA A 48 7.58 1.40 -4.28
N ASP A 49 8.41 2.43 -4.50
CA ASP A 49 7.97 3.81 -4.69
C ASP A 49 7.16 3.98 -5.98
N GLY A 50 7.69 3.47 -7.10
CA GLY A 50 6.99 3.51 -8.38
C GLY A 50 5.66 2.75 -8.34
N ALA A 51 5.63 1.58 -7.70
CA ALA A 51 4.40 0.81 -7.53
C ALA A 51 3.40 1.51 -6.61
N ALA A 52 3.83 2.08 -5.48
CA ALA A 52 2.94 2.79 -4.56
C ALA A 52 2.26 3.98 -5.25
N THR A 53 3.03 4.79 -5.98
CA THR A 53 2.52 5.93 -6.77
C THR A 53 1.55 5.45 -7.86
N SER A 54 1.92 4.42 -8.61
CA SER A 54 1.10 3.89 -9.70
C SER A 54 -0.22 3.28 -9.19
N ILE A 55 -0.19 2.52 -8.09
CA ILE A 55 -1.37 1.95 -7.44
C ILE A 55 -2.30 3.05 -6.93
N ALA A 56 -1.75 4.07 -6.24
CA ALA A 56 -2.54 5.19 -5.72
C ALA A 56 -3.33 5.90 -6.82
N ASN A 57 -2.72 6.13 -7.98
CA ASN A 57 -3.38 6.74 -9.14
C ASN A 57 -4.50 5.88 -9.75
N ASN A 58 -4.49 4.56 -9.51
CA ASN A 58 -5.51 3.62 -10.00
C ASN A 58 -6.69 3.43 -9.04
N ILE A 59 -6.66 4.02 -7.85
CA ILE A 59 -7.71 3.89 -6.83
C ILE A 59 -8.52 5.18 -6.80
N ARG A 60 -9.75 5.16 -7.33
CA ARG A 60 -10.71 6.28 -7.25
C ARG A 60 -11.73 6.07 -6.15
N GLY A 61 -12.05 4.82 -5.83
CA GLY A 61 -12.88 4.46 -4.70
C GLY A 61 -12.71 3.00 -4.27
N PRO A 62 -13.45 2.56 -3.24
CA PRO A 62 -13.23 1.23 -2.64
C PRO A 62 -13.47 0.06 -3.59
N LYS A 63 -14.26 0.25 -4.65
CA LYS A 63 -14.51 -0.75 -5.70
C LYS A 63 -13.27 -1.06 -6.55
N ASP A 64 -12.29 -0.15 -6.57
CA ASP A 64 -11.08 -0.30 -7.38
C ASP A 64 -10.01 -1.16 -6.70
N ILE A 65 -10.13 -1.38 -5.38
CA ILE A 65 -9.10 -2.07 -4.59
C ILE A 65 -8.75 -3.45 -5.16
N SER A 66 -9.77 -4.30 -5.35
CA SER A 66 -9.57 -5.71 -5.75
C SER A 66 -8.99 -5.84 -7.16
N LYS A 67 -9.51 -5.04 -8.12
CA LYS A 67 -9.00 -5.04 -9.49
C LYS A 67 -7.55 -4.54 -9.53
N THR A 68 -7.24 -3.49 -8.77
CA THR A 68 -5.89 -2.91 -8.73
C THR A 68 -4.91 -3.88 -8.09
N ILE A 69 -5.22 -4.48 -6.94
CA ILE A 69 -4.37 -5.54 -6.36
C ILE A 69 -4.11 -6.65 -7.38
N SER A 70 -5.13 -7.07 -8.13
CA SER A 70 -5.00 -8.12 -9.14
C SER A 70 -4.05 -7.76 -10.28
N SER A 71 -3.94 -6.49 -10.65
CA SER A 71 -3.00 -6.00 -11.68
C SER A 71 -1.54 -6.00 -11.21
N TYR A 72 -1.28 -5.73 -9.92
CA TYR A 72 0.09 -5.55 -9.40
C TYR A 72 0.63 -6.80 -8.70
N LYS A 73 -0.23 -7.70 -8.19
CA LYS A 73 0.19 -8.90 -7.45
C LYS A 73 1.09 -9.86 -8.22
N ASN A 74 1.05 -9.83 -9.56
CA ASN A 74 1.86 -10.70 -10.41
C ASN A 74 3.23 -10.09 -10.77
N ILE A 75 3.49 -8.84 -10.38
CA ILE A 75 4.79 -8.21 -10.59
C ILE A 75 5.78 -8.88 -9.63
N LYS A 76 6.74 -9.64 -10.19
CA LYS A 76 7.71 -10.48 -9.46
C LYS A 76 8.42 -9.76 -8.30
N ASP A 77 8.62 -8.47 -8.46
CA ASP A 77 9.36 -7.64 -7.51
C ASP A 77 8.51 -7.12 -6.34
N ILE A 78 7.19 -7.05 -6.52
CA ILE A 78 6.24 -6.65 -5.47
C ILE A 78 5.98 -7.84 -4.56
N LYS A 79 6.09 -7.61 -3.25
CA LYS A 79 5.96 -8.61 -2.19
C LYS A 79 4.74 -8.42 -1.33
N GLY A 80 4.25 -7.19 -1.20
CA GLY A 80 3.07 -6.89 -0.43
C GLY A 80 2.45 -5.57 -0.86
N ILE A 81 1.13 -5.49 -0.73
CA ILE A 81 0.34 -4.29 -1.05
C ILE A 81 -0.66 -4.10 0.08
N LEU A 82 -0.73 -2.87 0.60
CA LEU A 82 -1.76 -2.39 1.50
C LEU A 82 -2.40 -1.16 0.86
N ILE A 83 -3.72 -1.15 0.76
CA ILE A 83 -4.51 -0.02 0.26
C ILE A 83 -5.56 0.33 1.31
N VAL A 84 -5.65 1.59 1.68
CA VAL A 84 -6.71 2.17 2.50
C VAL A 84 -7.47 3.16 1.64
N LYS A 85 -8.77 2.95 1.53
CA LYS A 85 -9.69 3.88 0.87
C LYS A 85 -11.04 3.87 1.58
N ASP A 86 -11.40 5.03 2.10
CA ASP A 86 -12.59 5.26 2.91
C ASP A 86 -12.63 4.29 4.10
N ASP A 87 -13.69 3.49 4.22
CA ASP A 87 -13.87 2.48 5.26
C ASP A 87 -13.30 1.10 4.88
N ARG A 88 -12.58 1.01 3.76
CA ARG A 88 -12.10 -0.27 3.23
C ARG A 88 -10.59 -0.39 3.21
N LEU A 89 -10.15 -1.61 3.48
CA LEU A 89 -8.77 -1.99 3.48
C LEU A 89 -8.56 -3.19 2.53
N GLY A 90 -7.61 -3.04 1.61
CA GLY A 90 -7.15 -4.10 0.71
C GLY A 90 -5.76 -4.54 1.10
N VAL A 91 -5.55 -5.86 1.20
CA VAL A 91 -4.24 -6.44 1.54
C VAL A 91 -3.91 -7.55 0.57
N TRP A 92 -2.65 -7.61 0.17
CA TRP A 92 -2.11 -8.76 -0.53
C TRP A 92 -0.64 -8.99 -0.18
N GLY A 93 -0.22 -10.24 -0.18
CA GLY A 93 1.19 -10.64 -0.06
C GLY A 93 1.72 -10.62 1.38
N ASN A 94 3.01 -10.34 1.54
CA ASN A 94 3.73 -10.37 2.80
C ASN A 94 3.50 -9.10 3.64
N ILE A 95 2.23 -8.88 4.02
CA ILE A 95 1.81 -7.82 4.92
C ILE A 95 1.33 -8.49 6.21
N GLU A 96 2.05 -8.25 7.31
CA GLU A 96 1.69 -8.75 8.64
C GLU A 96 1.41 -7.57 9.55
N PHE A 97 0.18 -7.49 10.06
CA PHE A 97 -0.20 -6.49 11.06
C PHE A 97 0.16 -6.97 12.46
N ILE A 98 0.52 -6.04 13.32
CA ILE A 98 0.63 -6.28 14.76
C ILE A 98 -0.25 -5.27 15.49
N ASN A 99 -0.83 -5.70 16.61
CA ASN A 99 -1.48 -4.80 17.55
C ASN A 99 -0.41 -4.36 18.57
N ASN A 100 -0.49 -3.10 18.98
CA ASN A 100 0.37 -2.56 20.04
C ASN A 100 -0.47 -2.26 21.27
#